data_AF-A0A9D8WZE1-F1
#
_entry.id   AF-A0A9D8WZE1-F1
#
_cell.length_a   1.000
_cell.length_b   1.000
_cell.length_c   1.000
_cell.angle_alpha   90.00
_cell.angle_beta   90.00
_cell.angle_gamma   90.00
#
_symmetry.space_group_name_H-M   'P 1'
#
loop_
_entity.id
_entity.type
_entity.pdbx_description
1 polymer ?
#
loop_
_entity_poly.entity_id
_entity_poly.type
_entity_poly.pdbx_seq_one_letter_code
_entity_poly.pdbx_strand_id
1 'polypeptide(L)'
;YIYMMRQFFKGVPDELEESAYVDGSGTFRTFLQIILPLSVPMMITIFLFAFSWQWTDQFYTQLFYRGSDSMKIWSMADVVRIPSSLVDKNFAGRAIYDNVIKNTAGIMIVAPLIIMYLFCQKYLVQGIERSGLVG
;
A
#
# COMPACT_ATOMS: atom_id res chain seq x y z
N TYR A 1 4.37 7.40 -7.56
CA TYR A 1 3.03 7.01 -8.05
C TYR A 1 2.48 7.88 -9.18
N ILE A 2 2.83 9.18 -9.26
CA ILE A 2 2.36 10.09 -10.35
C ILE A 2 2.65 9.53 -11.76
N TYR A 3 3.83 8.94 -11.97
CA TYR A 3 4.18 8.33 -13.25
C TYR A 3 3.23 7.20 -13.66
N MET A 4 2.83 6.32 -12.73
CA MET A 4 1.88 5.22 -13.02
C MET A 4 0.51 5.78 -13.43
N MET A 5 0.02 6.77 -12.71
CA MET A 5 -1.25 7.44 -13.05
C MET A 5 -1.19 8.12 -14.41
N ARG A 6 -0.07 8.79 -14.73
CA ARG A 6 0.14 9.41 -16.05
C ARG A 6 0.14 8.37 -17.17
N GLN A 7 0.79 7.22 -16.96
CA GLN A 7 0.81 6.15 -17.97
C GLN A 7 -0.58 5.54 -18.17
N PHE A 8 -1.36 5.41 -17.09
CA PHE A 8 -2.76 5.00 -17.20
C PHE A 8 -3.58 5.97 -18.05
N PHE A 9 -3.50 7.27 -17.77
CA PHE A 9 -4.24 8.29 -18.53
C PHE A 9 -3.84 8.32 -20.00
N LYS A 10 -2.56 8.10 -20.32
CA LYS A 10 -2.10 7.99 -21.71
C LYS A 10 -2.65 6.77 -22.46
N GLY A 11 -3.07 5.73 -21.75
CA GLY A 11 -3.70 4.56 -22.34
C GLY A 11 -5.21 4.68 -22.49
N VAL A 12 -5.83 5.77 -22.00
CA VAL A 12 -7.26 6.03 -22.19
C VAL A 12 -7.48 6.53 -23.62
N PRO A 13 -8.40 5.95 -24.41
CA PRO A 13 -8.68 6.41 -25.77
C PRO A 13 -9.24 7.84 -25.80
N ASP A 14 -8.73 8.66 -26.72
CA ASP A 14 -9.17 10.05 -26.93
C ASP A 14 -10.65 10.13 -27.37
N GLU A 15 -11.17 9.06 -27.99
CA GLU A 15 -12.57 8.92 -28.43
C GLU A 15 -13.59 9.12 -27.29
N LEU A 16 -13.21 8.79 -26.05
CA LEU A 16 -14.07 9.00 -24.88
C LEU A 16 -14.23 10.48 -24.55
N GLU A 17 -13.20 11.29 -24.79
CA GLU A 17 -13.27 12.73 -24.60
C GLU A 17 -14.03 13.39 -25.75
N GLU A 18 -13.78 12.98 -27.00
CA GLU A 18 -14.50 13.47 -28.18
C GLU A 18 -16.01 13.21 -28.09
N SER A 19 -16.41 12.01 -27.67
CA SER A 19 -17.82 11.66 -27.48
C SER A 19 -18.47 12.52 -26.40
N ALA A 20 -17.76 12.78 -25.29
CA ALA A 20 -18.25 13.65 -24.23
C ALA A 20 -18.41 15.10 -24.70
N TYR A 21 -17.52 15.60 -25.56
CA TYR A 21 -17.67 16.92 -26.18
C TYR A 21 -18.87 16.98 -27.13
N VAL A 22 -19.12 15.93 -27.92
CA VAL A 22 -20.31 15.84 -28.79
C VAL A 22 -21.60 15.87 -27.95
N ASP A 23 -21.60 15.24 -26.78
CA ASP A 23 -22.71 15.26 -25.81
C ASP A 23 -22.82 16.60 -25.02
N GLY A 24 -21.98 17.59 -25.32
CA GLY A 24 -21.99 18.91 -24.68
C GLY A 24 -21.41 18.92 -23.26
N SER A 25 -20.69 17.87 -22.86
CA SER A 25 -19.98 17.84 -21.57
C SER A 25 -18.72 18.71 -21.62
N GLY A 26 -18.61 19.67 -20.69
CA GLY A 26 -17.38 20.45 -20.53
C GLY A 26 -16.24 19.62 -19.93
N THR A 27 -14.99 20.02 -20.18
CA THR A 27 -13.76 19.29 -19.81
C THR A 27 -13.72 18.86 -18.34
N PHE A 28 -14.11 19.73 -17.41
CA PHE A 28 -14.13 19.41 -15.97
C PHE A 28 -15.16 18.33 -15.61
N ARG A 29 -16.33 18.37 -16.27
CA ARG A 29 -17.39 17.38 -16.07
C ARG A 29 -17.00 16.03 -16.67
N THR A 30 -16.40 16.04 -17.86
CA THR A 30 -15.84 14.86 -18.52
C THR A 30 -14.77 14.20 -17.65
N PHE A 31 -13.88 14.98 -17.04
CA PHE A 31 -12.88 14.45 -16.12
C PHE A 31 -13.51 13.73 -14.92
N LEU A 32 -14.42 14.40 -14.21
CA LEU A 32 -15.01 13.85 -12.97
C LEU A 32 -15.97 12.67 -13.22
N GLN A 33 -16.73 12.71 -14.31
CA GLN A 33 -17.80 11.73 -14.56
C GLN A 33 -17.35 10.55 -15.41
N ILE A 34 -16.30 10.69 -16.21
CA ILE A 34 -15.85 9.66 -17.16
C ILE A 34 -14.42 9.20 -16.82
N ILE A 35 -13.45 10.11 -16.83
CA ILE A 35 -12.04 9.77 -16.68
C ILE A 35 -11.70 9.29 -15.25
N LEU A 36 -12.21 9.98 -14.23
CA LEU A 36 -11.98 9.65 -12.82
C LEU A 36 -12.51 8.26 -12.43
N PRO A 37 -13.78 7.89 -12.69
CA PRO A 37 -14.28 6.55 -12.37
C PRO A 37 -13.57 5.44 -13.18
N LEU A 38 -13.18 5.73 -14.42
CA LEU A 38 -12.37 4.81 -15.21
C LEU A 38 -11.02 4.52 -14.56
N SER A 39 -10.47 5.49 -13.82
CA SER A 39 -9.17 5.41 -13.17
C SER A 39 -9.18 4.73 -11.80
N VAL A 40 -10.35 4.34 -11.29
CA VAL A 40 -10.49 3.67 -9.98
C VAL A 40 -9.58 2.46 -9.81
N PRO A 41 -9.46 1.54 -10.78
CA PRO A 41 -8.55 0.40 -10.65
C PRO A 41 -7.09 0.82 -10.44
N MET A 42 -6.61 1.83 -11.19
CA MET A 42 -5.26 2.35 -11.05
C MET A 42 -5.06 3.08 -9.71
N MET A 43 -6.06 3.83 -9.24
CA MET A 43 -6.02 4.48 -7.94
C MET A 43 -5.91 3.45 -6.80
N ILE A 44 -6.60 2.31 -6.90
CA ILE A 44 -6.49 1.21 -5.93
C ILE A 44 -5.08 0.62 -5.93
N THR A 45 -4.48 0.40 -7.10
CA THR A 45 -3.09 -0.07 -7.21
C THR A 45 -2.11 0.90 -6.55
N ILE A 46 -2.26 2.20 -6.82
CA ILE A 46 -1.43 3.24 -6.20
C ILE A 46 -1.63 3.26 -4.68
N PHE A 47 -2.87 3.16 -4.22
CA PHE A 47 -3.20 3.12 -2.79
C PHE A 47 -2.54 1.92 -2.10
N LEU A 48 -2.59 0.73 -2.70
CA LEU A 48 -1.94 -0.47 -2.16
C LEU A 48 -0.43 -0.29 -2.02
N PHE A 49 0.23 0.24 -3.04
CA PHE A 49 1.68 0.45 -2.98
C PHE A 49 2.05 1.54 -1.96
N ALA A 50 1.29 2.64 -1.91
CA ALA A 50 1.50 3.72 -0.96
C ALA A 50 1.27 3.25 0.48
N PHE A 51 0.21 2.48 0.71
CA PHE A 51 -0.09 1.89 2.01
C PHE A 51 0.99 0.89 2.42
N SER A 52 1.40 -0.02 1.54
CA SER A 52 2.46 -1.00 1.82
C SER A 52 3.77 -0.31 2.21
N TRP A 53 4.14 0.75 1.47
CA TRP A 53 5.33 1.54 1.77
C TRP A 53 5.22 2.25 3.11
N GLN A 54 4.13 2.96 3.35
CA GLN A 54 3.96 3.73 4.59
C GLN A 54 3.78 2.84 5.81
N TRP A 55 3.10 1.70 5.66
CA TRP A 55 2.97 0.68 6.69
C TRP A 55 4.34 0.14 7.08
N THR A 56 5.18 -0.19 6.09
CA THR A 56 6.51 -0.76 6.32
C THR A 56 7.60 0.26 6.64
N ASP A 57 7.28 1.56 6.67
CA ASP A 57 8.28 2.60 6.89
C ASP A 57 8.79 2.61 8.33
N GLN A 58 10.07 2.24 8.47
CA GLN A 58 10.80 2.31 9.73
C GLN A 58 11.71 3.52 9.82
N PHE A 59 12.17 4.05 8.69
CA PHE A 59 13.15 5.11 8.69
C PHE A 59 12.58 6.41 9.25
N TYR A 60 11.45 6.89 8.73
CA TYR A 60 10.85 8.13 9.22
C TYR A 60 10.19 7.94 10.58
N THR A 61 9.58 6.78 10.81
CA THR A 61 9.07 6.42 12.14
C THR A 61 10.16 6.54 13.21
N GLN A 62 11.34 5.97 12.99
CA GLN A 62 12.44 6.06 13.96
C GLN A 62 13.12 7.42 13.99
N LEU A 63 13.05 8.21 12.91
CA LEU A 63 13.65 9.54 12.87
C LEU A 63 12.83 10.55 13.67
N PHE A 64 11.51 10.55 13.50
CA PHE A 64 10.61 11.54 14.12
C PHE A 64 10.17 11.16 15.53
N TYR A 65 10.09 9.86 15.88
CA TYR A 65 9.59 9.40 17.17
C TYR A 65 10.70 8.97 18.15
N ARG A 66 11.89 9.57 18.06
CA ARG A 66 12.99 9.31 18.99
C ARG A 66 12.65 9.80 20.40
N GLY A 67 12.37 8.88 21.33
CA GLY A 67 12.34 9.17 22.77
C GLY A 67 10.97 9.16 23.46
N SER A 68 9.86 8.96 22.76
CA SER A 68 8.54 8.78 23.40
C SER A 68 8.24 7.29 23.63
N ASP A 69 8.23 6.81 24.87
CA ASP A 69 7.88 5.41 25.20
C ASP A 69 6.44 5.02 24.80
N SER A 70 5.54 5.99 24.73
CA SER A 70 4.12 5.81 24.43
C SER A 70 3.80 5.57 22.94
N MET A 71 4.69 5.98 22.02
CA MET A 71 4.48 5.85 20.56
C MET A 71 5.36 4.78 19.91
N LYS A 72 6.16 4.04 20.70
CA LYS A 72 7.01 2.93 20.23
C LYS A 72 6.23 1.75 19.64
N ILE A 73 4.91 1.71 19.86
CA ILE A 73 4.01 0.65 19.34
C ILE A 73 3.94 0.69 17.80
N TRP A 74 4.30 1.80 17.15
CA TRP A 74 4.19 1.97 15.70
C TRP A 74 5.51 1.74 14.94
N SER A 75 6.63 1.58 15.64
CA SER A 75 7.89 1.16 15.03
C SER A 75 7.84 -0.36 14.91
N MET A 76 7.81 -0.89 13.69
CA MET A 76 7.91 -2.33 13.41
C MET A 76 9.11 -2.99 14.10
N ALA A 77 10.15 -2.20 14.41
CA ALA A 77 11.30 -2.65 15.19
C ALA A 77 11.02 -2.77 16.71
N ASP A 78 10.11 -1.97 17.28
CA ASP A 78 9.79 -1.93 18.72
C ASP A 78 8.51 -2.68 19.11
N VAL A 79 7.63 -3.04 18.17
CA VAL A 79 6.54 -4.03 18.40
C VAL A 79 7.11 -5.34 18.97
N VAL A 80 8.40 -5.59 18.74
CA VAL A 80 9.12 -6.81 19.10
C VAL A 80 10.22 -6.51 20.13
N ARG A 81 9.98 -5.59 21.05
CA ARG A 81 10.92 -5.41 22.15
C ARG A 81 10.88 -6.67 23.02
N ILE A 82 11.95 -7.47 22.96
CA ILE A 82 12.15 -8.62 23.86
C ILE A 82 11.85 -8.11 25.27
N PRO A 83 10.94 -8.75 26.03
CA PRO A 83 10.64 -8.36 27.39
C PRO A 83 11.95 -8.17 28.15
N SER A 84 12.13 -7.03 28.83
CA SER A 84 13.36 -6.74 29.57
C SER A 84 13.72 -7.84 30.58
N SER A 85 12.73 -8.64 31.01
CA SER A 85 12.91 -9.85 31.82
C SER A 85 13.75 -10.96 31.16
N LEU A 86 13.91 -10.94 29.83
CA LEU A 86 14.66 -11.92 29.03
C LEU A 86 15.93 -11.32 28.40
N VAL A 87 16.10 -10.00 28.41
CA VAL A 87 17.24 -9.29 27.81
C VAL A 87 18.53 -9.46 28.62
N ASP A 88 18.42 -9.58 29.95
CA ASP A 88 19.58 -9.68 30.86
C ASP A 88 19.93 -11.11 31.27
N LYS A 89 19.13 -12.11 30.87
CA LYS A 89 19.38 -13.52 31.21
C LYS A 89 20.09 -14.21 30.05
N ASN A 90 21.37 -14.52 30.22
CA ASN A 90 22.11 -15.42 29.32
C ASN A 90 21.69 -16.88 29.59
N PHE A 91 20.53 -17.27 29.07
CA PHE A 91 20.05 -18.65 29.13
C PHE A 91 20.34 -19.40 27.83
N ALA A 92 20.62 -20.70 27.94
CA ALA A 92 20.79 -21.58 26.80
C ALA A 92 19.50 -21.59 25.96
N GLY A 93 19.58 -21.09 24.72
CA GLY A 93 18.42 -20.94 23.83
C GLY A 93 17.95 -19.50 23.59
N ARG A 94 18.56 -18.47 24.20
CA ARG A 94 18.22 -17.05 23.95
C ARG A 94 18.12 -16.70 22.47
N ALA A 95 19.07 -17.16 21.66
CA ALA A 95 19.06 -16.93 20.22
C ALA A 95 17.84 -17.58 19.52
N ILE A 96 17.42 -18.76 19.97
CA ILE A 96 16.24 -19.45 19.44
C ILE A 96 14.97 -18.65 19.80
N TYR A 97 14.84 -18.22 21.05
CA TYR A 97 13.70 -17.40 21.48
C TYR A 97 13.65 -16.04 20.74
N ASP A 98 14.78 -15.36 20.59
CA ASP A 98 14.86 -14.10 19.85
C ASP A 98 14.43 -14.27 18.38
N ASN A 99 14.92 -15.33 17.72
CA ASN A 99 14.53 -15.65 16.35
C ASN A 99 13.04 -16.01 16.21
N VAL A 100 12.47 -16.76 17.16
CA VAL A 100 11.03 -17.11 17.14
C VAL A 100 10.16 -15.86 17.29
N ILE A 101 10.47 -14.99 18.24
CA ILE A 101 9.71 -13.75 18.47
C ILE A 101 9.80 -12.84 17.23
N LYS A 102 11.00 -12.66 16.64
CA LYS A 102 11.20 -11.88 15.40
C LYS A 102 10.41 -12.44 14.22
N ASN A 103 10.42 -13.77 14.03
CA ASN A 103 9.67 -14.41 12.95
C ASN A 103 8.16 -14.27 13.13
N THR A 104 7.63 -14.50 14.35
CA THR A 104 6.20 -14.32 14.64
C THR A 104 5.75 -12.88 14.40
N ALA A 105 6.56 -11.90 14.79
CA ALA A 105 6.27 -10.50 14.55
C ALA A 105 6.30 -10.13 13.05
N GLY A 106 7.25 -10.69 12.29
CA GLY A 106 7.27 -10.52 10.84
C GLY A 106 5.97 -11.00 10.18
N ILE A 107 5.43 -12.14 10.61
CA ILE A 107 4.14 -12.65 10.13
C ILE A 107 2.99 -11.69 10.52
N MET A 108 2.98 -11.19 11.75
CA MET A 108 1.94 -10.26 12.22
C MET A 108 1.96 -8.92 11.47
N ILE A 109 3.15 -8.44 11.09
CA ILE A 109 3.36 -7.25 10.27
C ILE A 109 2.81 -7.44 8.85
N VAL A 110 3.02 -8.62 8.26
CA VAL A 110 2.59 -8.93 6.89
C VAL A 110 1.10 -9.27 6.81
N ALA A 111 0.50 -9.80 7.88
CA ALA A 111 -0.92 -10.16 7.92
C ALA A 111 -1.91 -9.07 7.44
N PRO A 112 -1.85 -7.81 7.91
CA PRO A 112 -2.76 -6.77 7.43
C PRO A 112 -2.55 -6.42 5.95
N LEU A 113 -1.32 -6.52 5.44
CA LEU A 113 -1.03 -6.33 4.01
C LEU A 113 -1.69 -7.43 3.16
N ILE A 114 -1.64 -8.68 3.63
CA ILE A 114 -2.31 -9.81 2.97
C ILE A 114 -3.82 -9.61 2.96
N ILE A 115 -4.41 -9.22 4.10
CA ILE A 115 -5.86 -8.97 4.20
C ILE A 115 -6.28 -7.87 3.22
N MET A 116 -5.55 -6.74 3.19
CA MET A 116 -5.77 -5.67 2.22
C MET A 116 -5.68 -6.16 0.78
N TYR A 117 -4.66 -6.96 0.47
CA TYR A 117 -4.48 -7.51 -0.88
C TYR A 117 -5.65 -8.40 -1.30
N LEU A 118 -6.16 -9.26 -0.41
CA LEU A 118 -7.33 -10.12 -0.70
C LEU A 118 -8.58 -9.30 -1.07
N PHE A 119 -8.82 -8.18 -0.38
CA PHE A 119 -9.95 -7.31 -0.70
C PHE A 119 -9.75 -6.54 -2.02
N CYS A 120 -8.52 -6.14 -2.32
CA CYS A 120 -8.19 -5.35 -3.51
C CYS A 120 -7.90 -6.21 -4.76
N GLN A 121 -7.66 -7.51 -4.62
CA GLN A 121 -7.32 -8.43 -5.71
C GLN A 121 -8.33 -8.38 -6.86
N LYS A 122 -9.63 -8.29 -6.55
CA LYS A 122 -10.68 -8.19 -7.58
C LYS A 122 -10.53 -6.95 -8.48
N TYR A 123 -10.03 -5.83 -7.93
CA TYR A 123 -9.84 -4.59 -8.69
C TYR A 123 -8.54 -4.61 -9.49
N LEU A 124 -7.50 -5.27 -8.98
CA LEU A 124 -6.25 -5.48 -9.72
C LEU A 124 -6.47 -6.34 -10.97
N VAL A 125 -7.25 -7.42 -10.86
CA VAL A 125 -7.59 -8.30 -12.00
C VAL A 125 -8.39 -7.52 -13.06
N GLN A 126 -9.41 -6.77 -12.66
CA GLN A 126 -10.21 -5.94 -13.58
C GLN A 126 -9.38 -4.84 -14.28
N GLY A 127 -8.37 -4.29 -13.59
CA GLY A 127 -7.46 -3.29 -14.18
C GLY A 127 -6.52 -3.89 -15.23
N ILE A 128 -6.01 -5.10 -14.99
CA ILE A 128 -5.13 -5.83 -15.93
C ILE A 128 -5.90 -6.26 -17.18
N GLU A 129 -7.13 -6.77 -17.01
CA GLU A 129 -7.99 -7.19 -18.13
C GLU A 129 -8.32 -6.02 -19.09
N ARG A 130 -8.56 -4.82 -18.56
CA ARG A 130 -8.79 -3.61 -19.38
C ARG A 130 -7.52 -3.09 -20.05
N SER A 131 -6.36 -3.26 -19.40
CA SER A 131 -5.05 -2.88 -19.97
C SER A 131 -4.57 -3.84 -21.06
N GLY A 132 -5.14 -5.05 -21.15
CA GLY A 132 -4.79 -6.09 -22.13
C GLY A 132 -5.65 -6.11 -23.40
N LEU A 133 -6.70 -5.29 -23.50
CA LEU A 133 -7.63 -5.24 -24.65
C LEU A 133 -7.11 -4.41 -25.85
N VAL A 134 -5.79 -4.26 -25.97
CA VAL A 134 -5.15 -3.76 -27.19
C VAL A 134 -4.27 -4.88 -27.76
N GLY A 135 -4.94 -5.84 -28.38
CA GLY A 135 -4.40 -6.99 -29.08
C GLY A 135 -5.48 -7.63 -29.93
#